data_AF-A0A521LHP9-F1
#
_entry.id   AF-A0A521LHP9-F1
#
_cell.length_a   1.000
_cell.length_b   1.000
_cell.length_c   1.000
_cell.angle_alpha   90.00
_cell.angle_beta   90.00
_cell.angle_gamma   90.00
#
_symmetry.space_group_name_H-M   'P 1'
#
loop_
_entity.id
_entity.type
_entity.pdbx_description
1 polymer ?
#
loop_
_entity_poly.entity_id
_entity_poly.type
_entity_poly.pdbx_seq_one_letter_code
_entity_poly.pdbx_strand_id
1 'polypeptide(L)'
;MIDRSATVIEGTAYEPGADRTLAPRTRGRTVTSRLPFLHLRPTWSQALVSLLIAGLGWLGANALSQVDQDLRIMYTEYTLAATDLAHISADVIRFRTTVIRSLEAPTKKDFDRITASLPDQRARIQHAVDRYASASLRVSRSGRSEPEDIKAVQASLDAYFAAASRTMLLMSQVWGAKSPQEAADLRTKAELQAADNSGPKLIQVSLALDRLLETVADVAKDMRDEGTRTIRWTSTALIVGSGVIAFLNLLLTRRPAPPSRPEEAPASLIQPEQQEAPPFPLPVEHPDPLLRRE
;
A
#
# COMPACT_ATOMS: atom_id res chain seq x y z
N MET A 1 40.38 -9.28 -32.16
CA MET A 1 41.82 -9.49 -31.90
C MET A 1 42.05 -9.11 -30.44
N ILE A 2 42.14 -10.08 -29.53
CA ILE A 2 43.42 -10.67 -29.04
C ILE A 2 44.27 -9.54 -28.42
N ASP A 3 44.60 -9.51 -27.13
CA ASP A 3 45.16 -10.61 -26.35
C ASP A 3 45.07 -10.38 -24.83
N ARG A 4 45.07 -11.49 -24.10
CA ARG A 4 45.53 -11.58 -22.71
C ARG A 4 47.05 -11.53 -22.71
N SER A 5 47.67 -10.91 -21.71
CA SER A 5 49.02 -11.31 -21.30
C SER A 5 49.20 -11.05 -19.81
N ALA A 6 49.46 -12.16 -19.13
CA ALA A 6 49.90 -12.23 -17.76
C ALA A 6 51.35 -11.72 -17.64
N THR A 7 51.73 -11.25 -16.45
CA THR A 7 53.13 -11.23 -16.04
C THR A 7 53.22 -11.61 -14.57
N VAL A 8 53.67 -12.85 -14.37
CA VAL A 8 54.35 -13.41 -13.20
C VAL A 8 55.69 -12.70 -13.01
N ILE A 9 56.18 -12.48 -11.78
CA ILE A 9 57.60 -12.63 -11.37
C ILE A 9 57.72 -12.77 -9.83
N GLU A 10 58.41 -13.86 -9.42
CA GLU A 10 59.34 -14.13 -8.29
C GLU A 10 59.12 -13.50 -6.90
N GLY A 11 59.34 -14.15 -5.76
CA GLY A 11 60.15 -15.33 -5.46
C GLY A 11 61.20 -14.98 -4.40
N THR A 12 61.19 -15.64 -3.23
CA THR A 12 62.39 -15.80 -2.38
C THR A 12 62.23 -17.03 -1.48
N ALA A 13 63.23 -17.89 -1.57
CA ALA A 13 63.43 -19.10 -0.78
C ALA A 13 64.06 -18.81 0.58
N TYR A 14 63.76 -19.63 1.59
CA TYR A 14 64.72 -20.02 2.64
C TYR A 14 64.23 -21.27 3.40
N GLU A 15 64.91 -22.40 3.22
CA GLU A 15 65.02 -23.53 4.17
C GLU A 15 66.51 -23.63 4.50
N PRO A 16 66.96 -24.09 5.70
CA PRO A 16 66.78 -25.50 6.07
C PRO A 16 66.75 -25.82 7.59
N GLY A 17 66.37 -27.05 7.94
CA GLY A 17 66.53 -27.58 9.29
C GLY A 17 66.17 -29.05 9.40
N ALA A 18 67.02 -29.93 8.86
CA ALA A 18 66.91 -31.38 8.99
C ALA A 18 67.35 -31.84 10.37
N ASP A 19 66.56 -32.71 11.02
CA ASP A 19 67.12 -33.76 11.85
C ASP A 19 66.36 -35.08 11.63
N ARG A 20 67.13 -36.14 11.42
CA ARG A 20 66.65 -37.51 11.19
C ARG A 20 66.63 -38.21 12.53
N THR A 21 65.62 -39.03 12.81
CA THR A 21 65.75 -40.50 12.88
C THR A 21 64.54 -41.15 13.57
N LEU A 22 64.38 -42.45 13.26
CA LEU A 22 63.59 -43.49 13.92
C LEU A 22 62.13 -43.69 13.47
N ALA A 23 62.00 -44.55 12.46
CA ALA A 23 60.87 -45.48 12.37
C ALA A 23 60.87 -46.42 13.59
N PRO A 24 59.69 -46.93 14.01
CA PRO A 24 59.39 -48.28 13.54
C PRO A 24 57.93 -48.49 13.09
N ARG A 25 57.85 -49.47 12.20
CA ARG A 25 56.71 -50.09 11.53
C ARG A 25 55.80 -50.84 12.50
N THR A 26 54.51 -50.52 12.54
CA THR A 26 53.46 -51.49 12.92
C THR A 26 52.08 -51.18 12.32
N ARG A 27 51.61 -52.15 11.53
CA ARG A 27 50.24 -52.63 11.28
C ARG A 27 49.09 -51.62 11.12
N GLY A 28 48.53 -51.66 9.91
CA GLY A 28 47.31 -50.98 9.54
C GLY A 28 46.07 -51.39 10.34
N ARG A 29 45.15 -50.42 10.39
CA ARG A 29 43.73 -50.63 10.62
C ARG A 29 43.00 -49.51 9.88
N THR A 30 42.67 -49.74 8.62
CA THR A 30 41.73 -48.90 7.88
C THR A 30 40.36 -49.05 8.54
N VAL A 31 40.00 -48.11 9.40
CA VAL A 31 38.62 -47.94 9.85
C VAL A 31 37.87 -47.23 8.72
N THR A 32 37.32 -48.02 7.80
CA THR A 32 36.27 -47.53 6.90
C THR A 32 35.05 -47.20 7.75
N SER A 33 34.89 -45.94 8.13
CA SER A 33 33.65 -45.40 8.65
C SER A 33 32.62 -45.38 7.52
N ARG A 34 31.87 -46.47 7.37
CA ARG A 34 30.61 -46.45 6.62
C ARG A 34 29.62 -45.65 7.45
N LEU A 35 29.35 -44.40 7.06
CA LEU A 35 28.16 -43.69 7.49
C LEU A 35 26.94 -44.49 7.03
N PRO A 36 26.07 -44.99 7.92
CA PRO A 36 24.80 -45.51 7.49
C PRO A 36 23.96 -44.30 7.10
N PHE A 37 23.70 -44.13 5.80
CA PHE A 37 22.50 -43.44 5.39
C PHE A 37 21.34 -44.25 5.96
N LEU A 38 20.84 -43.86 7.13
CA LEU A 38 19.55 -44.30 7.62
C LEU A 38 18.54 -43.85 6.57
N HIS A 39 18.06 -44.81 5.79
CA HIS A 39 16.85 -44.65 5.01
C HIS A 39 15.69 -44.43 5.98
N LEU A 40 15.44 -43.17 6.33
CA LEU A 40 14.15 -42.71 6.86
C LEU A 40 13.12 -43.06 5.78
N ARG A 41 12.44 -44.19 5.93
CA ARG A 41 11.14 -44.36 5.29
C ARG A 41 10.19 -43.49 6.10
N PRO A 42 9.77 -42.31 5.58
CA PRO A 42 8.86 -41.47 6.32
C PRO A 42 7.62 -42.30 6.65
N THR A 43 7.27 -42.36 7.93
CA THR A 43 6.01 -42.97 8.34
C THR A 43 4.89 -42.19 7.63
N TRP A 44 3.85 -42.87 7.14
CA TRP A 44 2.75 -42.21 6.42
C TRP A 44 2.17 -40.98 7.15
N SER A 45 2.21 -41.01 8.48
CA SER A 45 1.87 -39.88 9.35
C SER A 45 2.81 -38.68 9.25
N GLN A 46 4.13 -38.88 9.08
CA GLN A 46 5.09 -37.80 8.84
C GLN A 46 4.88 -37.16 7.47
N ALA A 47 4.60 -37.97 6.44
CA ALA A 47 4.23 -37.45 5.12
C ALA A 47 2.94 -36.61 5.18
N LEU A 48 1.94 -37.06 5.96
CA LEU A 48 0.70 -36.32 6.17
C LEU A 48 0.93 -35.00 6.92
N VAL A 49 1.75 -35.00 7.98
CA VAL A 49 2.10 -33.78 8.73
C VAL A 49 2.87 -32.80 7.85
N SER A 50 3.85 -33.24 7.08
CA SER A 50 4.58 -32.37 6.14
C SER A 50 3.67 -31.80 5.06
N LEU A 51 2.73 -32.59 4.53
CA LEU A 51 1.73 -32.12 3.57
C LEU A 51 0.80 -31.06 4.17
N LEU A 52 0.35 -31.27 5.43
CA LEU A 52 -0.47 -30.30 6.16
C LEU A 52 0.30 -29.00 6.42
N ILE A 53 1.55 -29.07 6.84
CA ILE A 53 2.42 -27.89 7.05
C ILE A 53 2.62 -27.14 5.73
N ALA A 54 2.91 -27.85 4.63
CA ALA A 54 3.06 -27.25 3.32
C ALA A 54 1.75 -26.60 2.83
N GLY A 55 0.61 -27.27 3.05
CA GLY A 55 -0.72 -26.74 2.70
C GLY A 55 -1.08 -25.49 3.51
N LEU A 56 -0.81 -25.47 4.81
CA LEU A 56 -1.00 -24.29 5.67
C LEU A 56 -0.04 -23.15 5.32
N GLY A 57 1.21 -23.47 4.98
CA GLY A 57 2.18 -22.50 4.47
C GLY A 57 1.73 -21.87 3.16
N TRP A 58 1.19 -22.68 2.23
CA TRP A 58 0.61 -22.20 0.98
C TRP A 58 -0.63 -21.32 1.22
N LEU A 59 -1.52 -21.74 2.12
CA LEU A 59 -2.74 -20.99 2.45
C LEU A 59 -2.40 -19.66 3.13
N GLY A 60 -1.42 -19.66 4.04
CA GLY A 60 -0.86 -18.47 4.67
C GLY A 60 -0.20 -17.52 3.66
N ALA A 61 0.56 -18.06 2.70
CA ALA A 61 1.18 -17.26 1.65
C ALA A 61 0.15 -16.60 0.72
N ASN A 62 -0.91 -17.32 0.33
CA ASN A 62 -1.98 -16.75 -0.50
C ASN A 62 -2.76 -15.68 0.26
N ALA A 63 -3.12 -15.93 1.52
CA ALA A 63 -3.81 -14.94 2.32
C ALA A 63 -2.95 -13.70 2.59
N LEU A 64 -1.65 -13.87 2.84
CA LEU A 64 -0.73 -12.74 3.01
C LEU A 64 -0.59 -11.94 1.72
N SER A 65 -0.52 -12.60 0.55
CA SER A 65 -0.49 -11.92 -0.75
C SER A 65 -1.77 -11.14 -1.03
N GLN A 66 -2.93 -11.69 -0.63
CA GLN A 66 -4.23 -11.04 -0.79
C GLN A 66 -4.35 -9.84 0.16
N VAL A 67 -3.81 -9.93 1.37
CA VAL A 67 -3.76 -8.84 2.36
C VAL A 67 -2.78 -7.73 1.98
N ASP A 68 -1.61 -8.07 1.44
CA ASP A 68 -0.62 -7.08 0.98
C ASP A 68 -1.13 -6.31 -0.25
N GLN A 69 -1.83 -7.01 -1.15
CA GLN A 69 -2.51 -6.41 -2.28
C GLN A 69 -3.69 -5.53 -1.82
N ASP A 70 -4.46 -5.96 -0.82
CA ASP A 70 -5.58 -5.19 -0.27
C ASP A 70 -5.13 -3.95 0.53
N LEU A 71 -4.04 -4.04 1.30
CA LEU A 71 -3.45 -2.91 2.03
C LEU A 71 -2.83 -1.87 1.10
N ARG A 72 -2.17 -2.31 0.01
CA ARG A 72 -1.63 -1.40 -1.02
C ARG A 72 -2.75 -0.70 -1.80
N ILE A 73 -3.88 -1.37 -2.06
CA ILE A 73 -5.03 -0.72 -2.71
C ILE A 73 -5.75 0.24 -1.74
N MET A 74 -5.91 -0.12 -0.45
CA MET A 74 -6.66 0.70 0.52
C MET A 74 -5.97 2.04 0.85
N TYR A 75 -4.65 2.06 1.00
CA TYR A 75 -3.91 3.27 1.38
C TYR A 75 -3.33 4.06 0.22
N THR A 76 -2.87 3.41 -0.85
CA THR A 76 -2.18 4.11 -1.94
C THR A 76 -3.12 4.53 -3.07
N GLU A 77 -4.18 3.75 -3.37
CA GLU A 77 -5.05 4.05 -4.52
C GLU A 77 -6.23 4.95 -4.13
N TYR A 78 -6.92 4.67 -3.03
CA TYR A 78 -8.14 5.41 -2.66
C TYR A 78 -7.91 6.73 -1.93
N THR A 79 -6.81 6.86 -1.17
CA THR A 79 -6.42 8.16 -0.59
C THR A 79 -5.87 9.09 -1.68
N LEU A 80 -5.16 8.52 -2.66
CA LEU A 80 -4.71 9.24 -3.84
C LEU A 80 -5.90 9.68 -4.70
N ALA A 81 -6.88 8.80 -4.92
CA ALA A 81 -8.13 9.13 -5.62
C ALA A 81 -8.86 10.31 -4.97
N ALA A 82 -9.06 10.28 -3.65
CA ALA A 82 -9.68 11.40 -2.92
C ALA A 82 -8.88 12.70 -3.04
N THR A 83 -7.54 12.61 -3.01
CA THR A 83 -6.64 13.76 -3.16
C THR A 83 -6.70 14.33 -4.59
N ASP A 84 -6.73 13.48 -5.61
CA ASP A 84 -6.89 13.88 -7.01
C ASP A 84 -8.22 14.60 -7.24
N LEU A 85 -9.33 14.10 -6.67
CA LEU A 85 -10.63 14.77 -6.73
C LEU A 85 -10.63 16.13 -6.03
N ALA A 86 -9.94 16.25 -4.88
CA ALA A 86 -9.77 17.52 -4.20
C ALA A 86 -8.97 18.53 -5.05
N HIS A 87 -7.91 18.08 -5.73
CA HIS A 87 -7.16 18.91 -6.66
C HIS A 87 -8.01 19.38 -7.86
N ILE A 88 -8.80 18.48 -8.46
CA ILE A 88 -9.73 18.81 -9.55
C ILE A 88 -10.71 19.90 -9.07
N SER A 89 -11.34 19.70 -7.91
CA SER A 89 -12.26 20.68 -7.32
C SER A 89 -11.59 22.05 -7.12
N ALA A 90 -10.39 22.07 -6.54
CA ALA A 90 -9.65 23.32 -6.32
C ALA A 90 -9.30 24.03 -7.64
N ASP A 91 -8.90 23.29 -8.68
CA ASP A 91 -8.58 23.87 -9.99
C ASP A 91 -9.83 24.42 -10.69
N VAL A 92 -10.98 23.77 -10.56
CA VAL A 92 -12.27 24.30 -11.06
C VAL A 92 -12.62 25.62 -10.38
N ILE A 93 -12.43 25.74 -9.06
CA ILE A 93 -12.67 26.99 -8.32
C ILE A 93 -11.69 28.10 -8.75
N ARG A 94 -10.41 27.76 -9.03
CA ARG A 94 -9.44 28.72 -9.58
C ARG A 94 -9.84 29.21 -10.98
N PHE A 95 -10.32 28.29 -11.82
CA PHE A 95 -10.86 28.62 -13.15
C PHE A 95 -12.03 29.60 -13.02
N ARG A 96 -13.02 29.27 -12.18
CA ARG A 96 -14.15 30.15 -11.89
C ARG A 96 -13.70 31.53 -11.43
N THR A 97 -12.77 31.58 -10.48
CA THR A 97 -12.26 32.86 -9.94
C THR A 97 -11.63 33.71 -11.03
N THR A 98 -10.89 33.09 -11.95
CA THR A 98 -10.30 33.78 -13.11
C THR A 98 -11.37 34.32 -14.05
N VAL A 99 -12.43 33.54 -14.33
CA VAL A 99 -13.57 33.98 -15.15
C VAL A 99 -14.29 35.17 -14.52
N ILE A 100 -14.64 35.09 -13.23
CA ILE A 100 -15.33 36.18 -12.53
C ILE A 100 -14.47 37.45 -12.49
N ARG A 101 -13.19 37.33 -12.17
CA ARG A 101 -12.26 38.47 -12.17
C ARG A 101 -12.14 39.13 -13.55
N SER A 102 -12.29 38.36 -14.63
CA SER A 102 -12.25 38.90 -15.99
C SER A 102 -13.44 39.80 -16.31
N LEU A 103 -14.60 39.58 -15.69
CA LEU A 103 -15.80 40.43 -15.86
C LEU A 103 -15.53 41.85 -15.34
N GLU A 104 -14.77 41.95 -14.25
CA GLU A 104 -14.41 43.19 -13.57
C GLU A 104 -13.21 43.90 -14.21
N ALA A 105 -12.63 43.36 -15.28
CA ALA A 105 -11.41 43.92 -15.88
C ALA A 105 -11.65 45.36 -16.40
N PRO A 106 -10.90 46.38 -15.93
CA PRO A 106 -11.16 47.77 -16.29
C PRO A 106 -10.71 48.09 -17.72
N THR A 107 -9.75 47.34 -18.25
CA THR A 107 -9.18 47.54 -19.59
C THR A 107 -9.09 46.23 -20.35
N LYS A 108 -9.06 46.31 -21.69
CA LYS A 108 -8.79 45.13 -22.54
C LYS A 108 -7.47 44.45 -22.17
N LYS A 109 -6.42 45.23 -21.89
CA LYS A 109 -5.11 44.71 -21.49
C LYS A 109 -5.21 43.89 -20.20
N ASP A 110 -5.97 44.36 -19.21
CA ASP A 110 -6.19 43.61 -17.97
C ASP A 110 -7.02 42.35 -18.21
N PHE A 111 -8.04 42.43 -19.04
CA PHE A 111 -8.84 41.28 -19.45
C PHE A 111 -7.97 40.21 -20.10
N ASP A 112 -7.18 40.57 -21.11
CA ASP A 112 -6.27 39.66 -21.82
C ASP A 112 -5.27 39.03 -20.84
N ARG A 113 -4.70 39.84 -19.91
CA ARG A 113 -3.76 39.36 -18.88
C ARG A 113 -4.40 38.38 -17.89
N ILE A 114 -5.60 38.67 -17.40
CA ILE A 114 -6.33 37.80 -16.46
C ILE A 114 -6.68 36.48 -17.14
N THR A 115 -7.12 36.54 -18.39
CA THR A 115 -7.64 35.39 -19.14
C THR A 115 -6.57 34.55 -19.80
N ALA A 116 -5.33 35.04 -19.90
CA ALA A 116 -4.19 34.34 -20.50
C ALA A 116 -3.98 32.92 -19.95
N SER A 117 -4.28 32.70 -18.68
CA SER A 117 -4.10 31.39 -18.02
C SER A 117 -5.31 30.45 -18.12
N LEU A 118 -6.45 30.89 -18.63
CA LEU A 118 -7.67 30.08 -18.72
C LEU A 118 -7.51 28.82 -19.59
N PRO A 119 -6.84 28.86 -20.77
CA PRO A 119 -6.63 27.66 -21.57
C PRO A 119 -5.82 26.59 -20.82
N ASP A 120 -4.75 26.99 -20.15
CA ASP A 120 -3.90 26.07 -19.38
C ASP A 120 -4.64 25.54 -18.15
N GLN A 121 -5.41 26.38 -17.46
CA GLN A 121 -6.26 25.95 -16.34
C GLN A 121 -7.27 24.89 -16.80
N ARG A 122 -7.96 25.10 -17.92
CA ARG A 122 -8.90 24.12 -18.49
C ARG A 122 -8.19 22.82 -18.86
N ALA A 123 -7.05 22.91 -19.54
CA ALA A 123 -6.27 21.73 -19.94
C ALA A 123 -5.82 20.91 -18.72
N ARG A 124 -5.37 21.57 -17.64
CA ARG A 124 -5.01 20.89 -16.38
C ARG A 124 -6.18 20.16 -15.74
N ILE A 125 -7.35 20.79 -15.66
CA ILE A 125 -8.57 20.16 -15.12
C ILE A 125 -8.93 18.93 -15.97
N GLN A 126 -8.99 19.09 -17.29
CA GLN A 126 -9.34 18.00 -18.20
C GLN A 126 -8.36 16.83 -18.07
N HIS A 127 -7.06 17.12 -18.08
CA HIS A 127 -6.04 16.09 -17.94
C HIS A 127 -6.12 15.37 -16.59
N ALA A 128 -6.41 16.07 -15.49
CA ALA A 128 -6.58 15.45 -14.18
C ALA A 128 -7.80 14.52 -14.15
N VAL A 129 -8.92 14.93 -14.76
CA VAL A 129 -10.13 14.11 -14.89
C VAL A 129 -9.90 12.91 -15.79
N ASP A 130 -9.22 13.08 -16.93
CA ASP A 130 -8.91 11.98 -17.84
C ASP A 130 -7.93 10.98 -17.21
N ARG A 131 -6.95 11.47 -16.45
CA ARG A 131 -6.06 10.63 -15.65
C ARG A 131 -6.86 9.80 -14.65
N TYR A 132 -7.78 10.42 -13.92
CA TYR A 132 -8.67 9.71 -12.99
C TYR A 132 -9.51 8.66 -13.74
N ALA A 133 -10.13 9.03 -14.87
CA ALA A 133 -10.98 8.15 -15.67
C ALA A 133 -10.22 6.96 -16.28
N SER A 134 -8.91 7.10 -16.51
CA SER A 134 -8.04 6.03 -17.00
C SER A 134 -7.58 5.04 -15.92
N ALA A 135 -7.83 5.34 -14.63
CA ALA A 135 -7.54 4.44 -13.54
C ALA A 135 -8.48 3.21 -13.57
N SER A 136 -8.14 2.18 -12.79
CA SER A 136 -9.01 1.00 -12.63
C SER A 136 -10.23 1.33 -11.78
N LEU A 137 -11.27 1.88 -12.41
CA LEU A 137 -12.53 2.26 -11.77
C LEU A 137 -13.36 1.04 -11.36
N ARG A 138 -14.07 1.14 -10.22
CA ARG A 138 -14.83 0.03 -9.64
C ARG A 138 -16.30 0.37 -9.41
N VAL A 139 -17.07 -0.68 -9.15
CA VAL A 139 -18.46 -0.60 -8.69
C VAL A 139 -18.51 -1.13 -7.27
N SER A 140 -19.08 -0.33 -6.36
CA SER A 140 -19.31 -0.67 -4.96
C SER A 140 -20.40 -1.75 -4.83
N ARG A 141 -20.36 -2.54 -3.75
CA ARG A 141 -21.43 -3.46 -3.33
C ARG A 141 -22.72 -2.71 -2.99
N SER A 142 -22.65 -1.43 -2.65
CA SER A 142 -23.84 -0.57 -2.49
C SER A 142 -24.53 -0.27 -3.84
N GLY A 143 -23.91 -0.62 -4.96
CA GLY A 143 -24.41 -0.37 -6.32
C GLY A 143 -23.91 0.95 -6.93
N ARG A 144 -23.14 1.74 -6.19
CA ARG A 144 -22.52 2.98 -6.71
C ARG A 144 -21.39 2.67 -7.69
N SER A 145 -21.25 3.46 -8.75
CA SER A 145 -20.40 3.15 -9.90
C SER A 145 -19.44 4.30 -10.20
N GLU A 146 -18.14 4.12 -9.92
CA GLU A 146 -17.12 5.12 -10.25
C GLU A 146 -17.09 5.44 -11.76
N PRO A 147 -17.22 4.46 -12.69
CA PRO A 147 -17.31 4.74 -14.13
C PRO A 147 -18.52 5.60 -14.55
N GLU A 148 -19.62 5.53 -13.81
CA GLU A 148 -20.81 6.34 -14.09
C GLU A 148 -20.63 7.75 -13.54
N ASP A 149 -20.17 7.87 -12.29
CA ASP A 149 -19.97 9.15 -11.63
C ASP A 149 -18.87 9.98 -12.29
N ILE A 150 -17.77 9.37 -12.76
CA ILE A 150 -16.74 10.11 -13.51
C ILE A 150 -17.28 10.65 -14.85
N LYS A 151 -18.18 9.93 -15.52
CA LYS A 151 -18.83 10.43 -16.74
C LYS A 151 -19.75 11.60 -16.44
N ALA A 152 -20.45 11.58 -15.30
CA ALA A 152 -21.25 12.71 -14.84
C ALA A 152 -20.38 13.94 -14.54
N VAL A 153 -19.19 13.74 -13.95
CA VAL A 153 -18.18 14.80 -13.75
C VAL A 153 -17.72 15.38 -15.08
N GLN A 154 -17.35 14.54 -16.05
CA GLN A 154 -16.94 14.99 -17.39
C GLN A 154 -18.05 15.81 -18.08
N ALA A 155 -19.28 15.29 -18.10
CA ALA A 155 -20.41 15.96 -18.74
C ALA A 155 -20.75 17.32 -18.07
N SER A 156 -20.69 17.39 -16.73
CA SER A 156 -20.93 18.64 -16.00
C SER A 156 -19.83 19.66 -16.23
N LEU A 157 -18.56 19.24 -16.29
CA LEU A 157 -17.42 20.10 -16.61
C LEU A 157 -17.51 20.65 -18.03
N ASP A 158 -17.85 19.81 -19.01
CA ASP A 158 -18.05 20.26 -20.40
C ASP A 158 -19.15 21.31 -20.50
N ALA A 159 -20.27 21.09 -19.82
CA ALA A 159 -21.36 22.05 -19.76
C ALA A 159 -20.90 23.37 -19.13
N TYR A 160 -20.19 23.31 -18.00
CA TYR A 160 -19.65 24.49 -17.32
C TYR A 160 -18.66 25.25 -18.21
N PHE A 161 -17.70 24.57 -18.84
CA PHE A 161 -16.72 25.20 -19.72
C PHE A 161 -17.37 25.82 -20.95
N ALA A 162 -18.40 25.20 -21.52
CA ALA A 162 -19.16 25.78 -22.63
C ALA A 162 -19.85 27.09 -22.21
N ALA A 163 -20.49 27.11 -21.03
CA ALA A 163 -21.14 28.31 -20.51
C ALA A 163 -20.13 29.42 -20.17
N ALA A 164 -19.01 29.07 -19.52
CA ALA A 164 -17.94 30.01 -19.22
C ALA A 164 -17.30 30.57 -20.50
N SER A 165 -17.10 29.75 -21.53
CA SER A 165 -16.60 30.20 -22.83
C SER A 165 -17.56 31.21 -23.48
N ARG A 166 -18.88 31.03 -23.30
CA ARG A 166 -19.88 32.00 -23.77
C ARG A 166 -19.78 33.33 -23.03
N THR A 167 -19.57 33.32 -21.72
CA THR A 167 -19.26 34.52 -20.93
C THR A 167 -18.01 35.22 -21.46
N MET A 168 -16.93 34.47 -21.71
CA MET A 168 -15.68 35.03 -22.25
C MET A 168 -15.86 35.66 -23.63
N LEU A 169 -16.67 35.04 -24.48
CA LEU A 169 -16.99 35.58 -25.81
C LEU A 169 -17.74 36.91 -25.70
N LEU A 170 -18.75 37.01 -24.83
CA LEU A 170 -19.46 38.27 -24.60
C LEU A 170 -18.52 39.37 -24.10
N MET A 171 -17.64 39.05 -23.15
CA MET A 171 -16.63 40.01 -22.67
C MET A 171 -15.64 40.43 -23.75
N SER A 172 -15.27 39.53 -24.66
CA SER A 172 -14.40 39.90 -25.80
C SER A 172 -15.06 40.92 -26.73
N GLN A 173 -16.39 40.86 -26.87
CA GLN A 173 -17.18 41.79 -27.69
C GLN A 173 -17.29 43.17 -27.06
N VAL A 174 -17.27 43.28 -25.71
CA VAL A 174 -17.26 44.57 -25.00
C VAL A 174 -16.16 45.49 -25.53
N TRP A 175 -14.99 44.92 -25.82
CA TRP A 175 -13.82 45.67 -26.29
C TRP A 175 -13.87 46.05 -27.79
N GLY A 176 -14.80 45.48 -28.55
CA GLY A 176 -15.04 45.79 -29.96
C GLY A 176 -16.32 46.63 -30.19
N ALA A 177 -17.03 47.00 -29.13
CA ALA A 177 -18.27 47.76 -29.21
C ALA A 177 -18.03 49.16 -29.80
N LYS A 178 -19.00 49.67 -30.56
CA LYS A 178 -18.91 50.97 -31.26
C LYS A 178 -19.31 52.14 -30.37
N SER A 179 -19.96 51.87 -29.24
CA SER A 179 -20.39 52.90 -28.29
C SER A 179 -20.22 52.44 -26.84
N PRO A 180 -20.08 53.38 -25.88
CA PRO A 180 -20.06 53.06 -24.46
C PRO A 180 -21.32 52.35 -23.96
N GLN A 181 -22.49 52.69 -24.51
CA GLN A 181 -23.75 52.04 -24.17
C GLN A 181 -23.76 50.57 -24.61
N GLU A 182 -23.34 50.29 -25.84
CA GLU A 182 -23.24 48.91 -26.36
C GLU A 182 -22.24 48.09 -25.53
N ALA A 183 -21.11 48.69 -25.14
CA ALA A 183 -20.13 48.04 -24.26
C ALA A 183 -20.72 47.70 -22.88
N ALA A 184 -21.50 48.61 -22.29
CA ALA A 184 -22.19 48.39 -21.02
C ALA A 184 -23.23 47.26 -21.14
N ASP A 185 -24.07 47.28 -22.18
CA ASP A 185 -25.09 46.25 -22.41
C ASP A 185 -24.45 44.85 -22.60
N LEU A 186 -23.33 44.77 -23.32
CA LEU A 186 -22.57 43.53 -23.49
C LEU A 186 -21.97 43.03 -22.18
N ARG A 187 -21.48 43.93 -21.33
CA ARG A 187 -20.94 43.59 -20.00
C ARG A 187 -22.03 43.04 -19.09
N THR A 188 -23.18 43.72 -19.01
CA THR A 188 -24.34 43.23 -18.24
C THR A 188 -24.82 41.87 -18.76
N LYS A 189 -24.85 41.66 -20.09
CA LYS A 189 -25.16 40.33 -20.66
C LYS A 189 -24.14 39.26 -20.26
N ALA A 190 -22.85 39.60 -20.21
CA ALA A 190 -21.81 38.67 -19.78
C ALA A 190 -21.95 38.30 -18.30
N GLU A 191 -22.27 39.28 -17.44
CA GLU A 191 -22.54 39.10 -16.01
C GLU A 191 -23.76 38.20 -15.79
N LEU A 192 -24.88 38.48 -16.47
CA LEU A 192 -26.08 37.65 -16.41
C LEU A 192 -25.80 36.23 -16.91
N GLN A 193 -25.09 36.07 -18.04
CA GLN A 193 -24.69 34.75 -18.53
C GLN A 193 -23.80 34.00 -17.52
N ALA A 194 -22.91 34.71 -16.82
CA ALA A 194 -22.08 34.11 -15.77
C ALA A 194 -22.91 33.67 -14.56
N ALA A 195 -23.86 34.52 -14.12
CA ALA A 195 -24.70 34.26 -12.95
C ALA A 195 -25.75 33.18 -13.22
N ASP A 196 -26.55 33.33 -14.28
CA ASP A 196 -27.74 32.53 -14.53
C ASP A 196 -27.44 31.21 -15.25
N ASN A 197 -26.30 31.11 -15.93
CA ASN A 197 -25.94 29.94 -16.73
C ASN A 197 -24.69 29.25 -16.19
N SER A 198 -23.56 29.95 -16.12
CA SER A 198 -22.29 29.37 -15.66
C SER A 198 -22.32 29.01 -14.16
N GLY A 199 -22.99 29.82 -13.33
CA GLY A 199 -23.14 29.59 -11.89
C GLY A 199 -23.81 28.25 -11.55
N PRO A 200 -25.04 27.98 -12.02
CA PRO A 200 -25.71 26.69 -11.79
C PRO A 200 -24.93 25.49 -12.32
N LYS A 201 -24.23 25.63 -13.46
CA LYS A 201 -23.41 24.54 -14.02
C LYS A 201 -22.19 24.24 -13.18
N LEU A 202 -21.59 25.24 -12.54
CA LEU A 202 -20.54 25.01 -11.55
C LEU A 202 -21.07 24.20 -10.36
N ILE A 203 -22.27 24.51 -9.86
CA ILE A 203 -22.89 23.75 -8.78
C ILE A 203 -23.07 22.29 -9.19
N GLN A 204 -23.47 22.02 -10.44
CA GLN A 204 -23.56 20.66 -10.97
C GLN A 204 -22.21 19.94 -11.00
N VAL A 205 -21.12 20.64 -11.33
CA VAL A 205 -19.75 20.09 -11.25
C VAL A 205 -19.42 19.69 -9.81
N SER A 206 -19.67 20.58 -8.84
CA SER A 206 -19.43 20.27 -7.42
C SER A 206 -20.24 19.05 -6.96
N LEU A 207 -21.53 18.99 -7.27
CA LEU A 207 -22.38 17.85 -6.92
C LEU A 207 -21.93 16.54 -7.58
N ALA A 208 -21.46 16.60 -8.83
CA ALA A 208 -20.93 15.42 -9.51
C ALA A 208 -19.62 14.93 -8.87
N LEU A 209 -18.72 15.86 -8.50
CA LEU A 209 -17.48 15.54 -7.78
C LEU A 209 -17.77 14.97 -6.39
N ASP A 210 -18.73 15.53 -5.66
CA ASP A 210 -19.14 15.03 -4.35
C ASP A 210 -19.71 13.61 -4.44
N ARG A 211 -20.57 13.34 -5.44
CA ARG A 211 -21.09 11.99 -5.68
C ARG A 211 -19.99 10.99 -6.01
N LEU A 212 -19.03 11.39 -6.85
CA LEU A 212 -17.88 10.54 -7.16
C LEU A 212 -17.05 10.27 -5.90
N LEU A 213 -16.80 11.29 -5.06
CA LEU A 213 -16.07 11.13 -3.81
C LEU A 213 -16.78 10.19 -2.83
N GLU A 214 -18.11 10.28 -2.71
CA GLU A 214 -18.92 9.33 -1.93
C GLU A 214 -18.76 7.90 -2.46
N THR A 215 -18.77 7.72 -3.79
CA THR A 215 -18.58 6.40 -4.41
C THR A 215 -17.18 5.85 -4.13
N VAL A 216 -16.15 6.68 -4.23
CA VAL A 216 -14.77 6.34 -3.86
C VAL A 216 -14.68 5.90 -2.41
N ALA A 217 -15.35 6.61 -1.50
CA ALA A 217 -15.40 6.25 -0.09
C ALA A 217 -16.11 4.91 0.16
N ASP A 218 -17.23 4.67 -0.54
CA ASP A 218 -17.97 3.40 -0.49
C ASP A 218 -17.14 2.23 -0.99
N VAL A 219 -16.44 2.38 -2.13
CA VAL A 219 -15.55 1.34 -2.66
C VAL A 219 -14.39 1.08 -1.70
N ALA A 220 -13.77 2.13 -1.15
CA ALA A 220 -12.70 2.00 -0.17
C ALA A 220 -13.18 1.23 1.08
N LYS A 221 -14.41 1.48 1.54
CA LYS A 221 -15.04 0.74 2.64
C LYS A 221 -15.24 -0.73 2.27
N ASP A 222 -15.76 -1.01 1.07
CA ASP A 222 -16.01 -2.38 0.65
C ASP A 222 -14.75 -3.24 0.58
N MET A 223 -13.67 -2.64 0.09
CA MET A 223 -12.36 -3.26 0.08
C MET A 223 -11.87 -3.57 1.49
N ARG A 224 -11.94 -2.59 2.40
CA ARG A 224 -11.58 -2.78 3.80
C ARG A 224 -12.35 -3.95 4.46
N ASP A 225 -13.65 -4.02 4.19
CA ASP A 225 -14.51 -5.06 4.73
C ASP A 225 -14.16 -6.45 4.15
N GLU A 226 -13.78 -6.52 2.87
CA GLU A 226 -13.33 -7.75 2.20
C GLU A 226 -11.98 -8.25 2.74
N GLY A 227 -11.00 -7.34 2.91
CA GLY A 227 -9.72 -7.66 3.56
C GLY A 227 -9.90 -8.18 4.98
N THR A 228 -10.73 -7.50 5.77
CA THR A 228 -11.01 -7.91 7.16
C THR A 228 -11.66 -9.30 7.22
N ARG A 229 -12.57 -9.61 6.30
CA ARG A 229 -13.19 -10.94 6.21
C ARG A 229 -12.17 -12.02 5.83
N THR A 230 -11.31 -11.74 4.85
CA THR A 230 -10.26 -12.68 4.39
C THR A 230 -9.25 -12.97 5.50
N ILE A 231 -8.82 -11.95 6.26
CA ILE A 231 -7.94 -12.11 7.42
C ILE A 231 -8.58 -12.98 8.49
N ARG A 232 -9.86 -12.75 8.82
CA ARG A 232 -10.57 -13.54 9.83
C ARG A 232 -10.72 -15.01 9.44
N TRP A 233 -11.07 -15.28 8.19
CA TRP A 233 -11.19 -16.66 7.70
C TRP A 233 -9.85 -17.38 7.69
N THR A 234 -8.80 -16.71 7.20
CA THR A 234 -7.43 -17.28 7.18
C THR A 234 -6.90 -17.49 8.60
N SER A 235 -7.07 -16.53 9.50
CA SER A 235 -6.64 -16.67 10.90
C SER A 235 -7.35 -17.85 11.57
N THR A 236 -8.65 -17.99 11.34
CA THR A 236 -9.42 -19.14 11.83
C THR A 236 -8.91 -20.45 11.23
N ALA A 237 -8.65 -20.50 9.92
CA ALA A 237 -8.13 -21.68 9.24
C ALA A 237 -6.72 -22.07 9.73
N LEU A 238 -5.85 -21.09 9.98
CA LEU A 238 -4.51 -21.30 10.52
C LEU A 238 -4.56 -21.80 11.97
N ILE A 239 -5.42 -21.23 12.82
CA ILE A 239 -5.59 -21.67 14.21
C ILE A 239 -6.11 -23.11 14.25
N VAL A 240 -7.16 -23.41 13.47
CA VAL A 240 -7.74 -24.77 13.41
C VAL A 240 -6.73 -25.76 12.83
N GLY A 241 -6.07 -25.42 11.72
CA GLY A 241 -5.10 -26.31 11.07
C GLY A 241 -3.85 -26.56 11.93
N SER A 242 -3.36 -25.53 12.63
CA SER A 242 -2.25 -25.69 13.59
C SER A 242 -2.66 -26.56 14.79
N GLY A 243 -3.90 -26.42 15.27
CA GLY A 243 -4.46 -27.29 16.30
C GLY A 243 -4.54 -28.76 15.87
N VAL A 244 -4.94 -29.03 14.62
CA VAL A 244 -4.97 -30.39 14.04
C VAL A 244 -3.56 -30.97 13.95
N ILE A 245 -2.57 -30.20 13.50
CA ILE A 245 -1.16 -30.66 13.45
C ILE A 245 -0.65 -30.97 14.86
N ALA A 246 -0.88 -30.07 15.83
CA ALA A 246 -0.45 -30.27 17.21
C ALA A 246 -1.08 -31.53 17.83
N PHE A 247 -2.37 -31.76 17.57
CA PHE A 247 -3.09 -32.95 18.01
C PHE A 247 -2.54 -34.23 17.39
N LEU A 248 -2.31 -34.25 16.07
CA LEU A 248 -1.70 -35.38 15.38
C LEU A 248 -0.31 -35.68 15.94
N ASN A 249 0.53 -34.65 16.13
CA ASN A 249 1.87 -34.80 16.69
C ASN A 249 1.84 -35.38 18.11
N LEU A 250 0.88 -34.97 18.94
CA LEU A 250 0.71 -35.47 20.31
C LEU A 250 0.24 -36.94 20.35
N LEU A 251 -0.65 -37.33 19.43
CA LEU A 251 -1.07 -38.73 19.27
C LEU A 251 0.06 -39.62 18.75
N LEU A 252 0.92 -39.10 17.88
CA LEU A 252 2.08 -39.81 17.31
C LEU A 252 3.24 -39.96 18.30
N THR A 253 3.40 -39.00 19.23
CA THR A 253 4.45 -39.02 20.26
C THR A 253 4.11 -39.92 21.45
N ARG A 254 2.85 -40.37 21.59
CA ARG A 254 2.45 -41.34 22.62
C ARG A 254 2.73 -42.79 22.17
N ARG A 255 3.98 -43.24 22.28
CA ARG A 255 4.32 -44.67 22.48
C ARG A 255 5.48 -44.82 23.49
N PRO A 256 5.49 -45.92 24.25
CA PRO A 256 5.79 -45.94 25.68
C PRO A 256 7.28 -45.93 25.98
N ALA A 257 7.66 -45.29 27.09
CA ALA A 257 8.95 -45.55 27.72
C ALA A 257 9.11 -47.06 27.98
N PRO A 258 10.20 -47.71 27.55
CA PRO A 258 10.44 -49.12 27.85
C PRO A 258 10.71 -49.32 29.36
N PRO A 259 10.21 -50.41 29.98
CA PRO A 259 10.37 -50.65 31.41
C PRO A 259 11.58 -51.54 31.72
N SER A 260 12.41 -51.12 32.68
CA SER A 260 13.27 -51.98 33.56
C SER A 260 14.27 -51.09 34.31
N ARG A 261 14.57 -51.22 35.61
CA ARG A 261 14.16 -52.10 36.72
C ARG A 261 14.78 -51.49 38.03
N PRO A 262 14.42 -51.97 39.24
CA PRO A 262 14.64 -51.30 40.54
C PRO A 262 16.03 -51.53 41.17
N GLU A 263 16.24 -50.88 42.34
CA GLU A 263 17.33 -51.05 43.33
C GLU A 263 18.64 -50.30 43.01
N GLU A 264 19.25 -49.47 43.87
CA GLU A 264 19.23 -49.34 45.33
C GLU A 264 19.37 -47.86 45.77
N ALA A 265 18.60 -47.45 46.77
CA ALA A 265 18.97 -46.39 47.71
C ALA A 265 19.53 -47.08 48.97
N PRO A 266 20.45 -46.48 49.75
CA PRO A 266 20.08 -45.41 50.69
C PRO A 266 21.20 -44.34 50.79
N ALA A 267 21.11 -43.20 51.47
CA ALA A 267 20.44 -42.89 52.73
C ALA A 267 20.34 -41.35 52.95
N SER A 268 19.27 -40.96 53.65
CA SER A 268 19.18 -39.89 54.68
C SER A 268 19.44 -38.41 54.27
N LEU A 269 18.44 -37.54 54.15
CA LEU A 269 17.57 -36.88 55.17
C LEU A 269 18.15 -35.61 55.85
N ILE A 270 17.39 -34.50 55.70
CA ILE A 270 17.31 -33.23 56.49
C ILE A 270 18.42 -32.18 56.19
N GLN A 271 18.25 -30.86 55.92
CA GLN A 271 17.21 -29.80 56.09
C GLN A 271 17.46 -28.63 55.08
N PRO A 272 16.57 -27.61 54.95
CA PRO A 272 16.63 -26.51 53.99
C PRO A 272 17.11 -25.17 54.60
N GLU A 273 17.90 -24.41 53.85
CA GLU A 273 18.23 -22.97 54.03
C GLU A 273 18.90 -22.50 52.72
N GLN A 274 18.88 -21.26 52.25
CA GLN A 274 18.13 -20.04 52.52
C GLN A 274 18.61 -19.10 51.39
N GLN A 275 17.65 -18.55 50.65
CA GLN A 275 17.65 -17.21 50.04
C GLN A 275 18.96 -16.38 50.02
N GLU A 276 19.49 -16.10 48.82
CA GLU A 276 20.22 -14.85 48.57
C GLU A 276 20.14 -14.43 47.10
N ALA A 277 19.61 -13.24 46.86
CA ALA A 277 19.60 -12.54 45.58
C ALA A 277 20.60 -11.38 45.63
N PRO A 278 21.21 -10.99 44.50
CA PRO A 278 21.69 -9.63 44.33
C PRO A 278 21.09 -8.95 43.07
N PRO A 279 21.21 -7.61 42.94
CA PRO A 279 20.03 -6.76 42.81
C PRO A 279 20.03 -5.77 41.62
N PHE A 280 18.92 -5.03 41.51
CA PHE A 280 18.82 -3.64 41.04
C PHE A 280 18.72 -3.34 39.50
N PRO A 281 18.14 -2.19 39.06
CA PRO A 281 16.74 -2.18 38.55
C PRO A 281 16.44 -1.26 37.32
N LEU A 282 15.13 -1.21 36.96
CA LEU A 282 14.33 -0.14 36.28
C LEU A 282 14.60 0.21 34.78
N PRO A 283 13.68 0.91 34.05
CA PRO A 283 12.32 1.36 34.39
C PRO A 283 11.22 0.96 33.36
N VAL A 284 9.97 0.88 33.84
CA VAL A 284 8.77 0.87 32.98
C VAL A 284 8.32 2.31 32.79
N GLU A 285 8.34 2.79 31.56
CA GLU A 285 7.80 4.11 31.17
C GLU A 285 6.36 3.93 30.68
N HIS A 286 5.43 4.54 31.41
CA HIS A 286 4.01 4.61 31.08
C HIS A 286 3.76 5.94 30.37
N PRO A 287 3.13 5.99 29.18
CA PRO A 287 2.66 7.25 28.64
C PRO A 287 1.26 7.53 29.15
N ASP A 288 1.12 8.61 29.92
CA ASP A 288 -0.18 9.22 30.23
C ASP A 288 -0.72 10.01 29.02
N PRO A 289 -2.04 10.01 28.80
CA PRO A 289 -2.68 10.72 27.70
C PRO A 289 -2.82 12.21 28.03
N LEU A 290 -2.31 13.06 27.14
CA LEU A 290 -2.48 14.50 27.24
C LEU A 290 -3.96 14.91 27.22
N LEU A 291 -4.35 15.49 28.35
CA LEU A 291 -5.59 16.18 28.61
C LEU A 291 -5.69 17.48 27.79
N ARG A 292 -6.79 17.54 27.05
CA ARG A 292 -7.59 18.69 26.65
C ARG A 292 -7.64 19.83 27.70
N ARG A 293 -7.20 21.02 27.30
CA ARG A 293 -7.62 22.40 27.66
C ARG A 293 -6.74 23.31 26.76
N GLU A 294 -7.21 24.29 26.00
CA GLU A 294 -8.32 25.25 26.14
C GLU A 294 -8.97 25.54 24.78
#